data_AF-A0A937B4R3-F1
#
_entry.id   AF-A0A937B4R3-F1
#
_cell.length_a   1.000
_cell.length_b   1.000
_cell.length_c   1.000
_cell.angle_alpha   90.00
_cell.angle_beta   90.00
_cell.angle_gamma   90.00
#
_symmetry.space_group_name_H-M   'P 1'
#
loop_
_entity.id
_entity.type
_entity.pdbx_description
1 polymer ?
#
loop_
_entity_poly.entity_id
_entity_poly.type
_entity_poly.pdbx_seq_one_letter_code
_entity_poly.pdbx_strand_id
1 'polypeptide(L)'
;CRAGEFQAYHLGGGQGVSIAEVIARARVLTGREIRAIDAPRRAGDPPVLVADIALARQALDWEPKHSGIDDVIRTAWSWMTKAR
;
A
#
# COMPACT_ATOMS: atom_id res chain seq x y z
N CYS A 1 -10.46 22.86 -4.23
CA CYS A 1 -11.75 22.49 -4.88
C CYS A 1 -12.61 23.72 -5.18
N ARG A 2 -13.33 23.76 -6.31
CA ARG A 2 -14.39 24.74 -6.57
C ARG A 2 -15.75 24.17 -6.18
N ALA A 3 -16.60 24.98 -5.54
CA ALA A 3 -17.93 24.56 -5.15
C ALA A 3 -18.82 24.34 -6.39
N GLY A 4 -19.57 23.23 -6.41
CA GLY A 4 -20.51 22.90 -7.49
C GLY A 4 -19.91 22.14 -8.69
N GLU A 5 -18.61 21.89 -8.71
CA GLU A 5 -17.95 21.11 -9.78
C GLU A 5 -17.63 19.68 -9.32
N PHE A 6 -17.92 18.69 -10.17
CA PHE A 6 -17.47 17.31 -9.94
C PHE A 6 -15.97 17.18 -10.22
N GLN A 7 -15.24 16.54 -9.30
CA GLN A 7 -13.82 16.21 -9.47
C GLN A 7 -13.56 14.79 -8.96
N ALA A 8 -12.64 14.09 -9.62
CA ALA A 8 -12.21 12.74 -9.25
C ALA A 8 -10.72 12.74 -8.94
N TYR A 9 -10.33 12.00 -7.90
CA TYR A 9 -8.96 11.97 -7.39
C TYR A 9 -8.54 10.53 -7.14
N HIS A 10 -7.31 10.19 -7.53
CA HIS A 10 -6.69 8.98 -7.04
C HIS A 10 -6.15 9.20 -5.62
N LEU A 11 -6.38 8.21 -4.76
CA LEU A 11 -5.82 8.16 -3.42
C LEU A 11 -4.89 6.95 -3.35
N GLY A 12 -3.75 7.12 -2.67
CA GLY A 12 -2.73 6.10 -2.54
C GLY A 12 -1.49 6.63 -1.84
N GLY A 13 -0.47 5.77 -1.72
CA GLY A 13 0.83 6.13 -1.13
C GLY A 13 1.75 6.92 -2.07
N GLY A 14 1.42 7.02 -3.36
CA GLY A 14 2.22 7.72 -4.38
C GLY A 14 3.52 7.01 -4.78
N GLN A 15 3.79 5.84 -4.21
CA GLN A 15 4.94 4.98 -4.52
C GLN A 15 4.50 3.52 -4.54
N GLY A 16 5.11 2.73 -5.42
CA GLY A 16 4.89 1.29 -5.50
C GLY A 16 5.76 0.53 -4.51
N VAL A 17 5.29 -0.66 -4.11
CA VAL A 17 6.07 -1.62 -3.33
C VAL A 17 5.89 -2.98 -3.98
N SER A 18 6.98 -3.68 -4.24
CA SER A 18 6.95 -5.02 -4.83
C SER A 18 6.47 -6.06 -3.82
N ILE A 19 5.93 -7.17 -4.31
CA ILE A 19 5.54 -8.31 -3.47
C ILE A 19 6.73 -8.86 -2.66
N ALA A 20 7.92 -8.90 -3.27
CA ALA A 20 9.14 -9.36 -2.61
C ALA A 20 9.52 -8.46 -1.42
N GLU A 21 9.42 -7.13 -1.57
CA GLU A 21 9.65 -6.17 -0.48
C GLU A 21 8.62 -6.35 0.64
N VAL A 22 7.34 -6.49 0.31
CA VAL A 22 6.29 -6.74 1.32
C VAL A 22 6.62 -7.99 2.15
N ILE A 23 6.97 -9.10 1.49
CA ILE A 23 7.32 -10.36 2.16
C ILE A 23 8.57 -10.17 3.03
N ALA A 24 9.60 -9.52 2.52
CA ALA A 24 10.84 -9.27 3.26
C ALA A 24 10.59 -8.43 4.52
N ARG A 25 9.84 -7.32 4.40
CA ARG A 25 9.48 -6.48 5.54
C ARG A 25 8.58 -7.24 6.52
N ALA A 26 7.63 -8.03 6.03
CA ALA A 26 6.76 -8.84 6.89
C ALA A 26 7.55 -9.85 7.74
N ARG A 27 8.54 -10.55 7.17
CA ARG A 27 9.42 -11.46 7.94
C ARG A 27 10.15 -10.72 9.06
N VAL A 28 10.74 -9.56 8.75
CA VAL A 28 11.46 -8.74 9.73
C VAL A 28 10.53 -8.25 10.85
N LEU A 29 9.37 -7.70 10.48
CA LEU A 29 8.48 -7.02 11.42
C LEU A 29 7.66 -7.95 12.29
N THR A 30 7.33 -9.13 11.77
CA THR A 30 6.58 -10.16 12.52
C THR A 30 7.50 -11.11 13.28
N GLY A 31 8.78 -11.17 12.92
CA GLY A 31 9.73 -12.16 13.44
C GLY A 31 9.38 -13.60 13.06
N ARG A 32 8.48 -13.79 12.07
CA ARG A 32 8.02 -15.11 11.63
C ARG A 32 8.68 -15.53 10.33
N GLU A 33 8.91 -16.83 10.22
CA GLU A 33 9.19 -17.42 8.92
C GLU A 33 7.94 -17.34 8.06
N ILE A 34 8.09 -16.78 6.85
CA ILE A 34 7.04 -16.71 5.84
C ILE A 34 7.58 -17.39 4.60
N ARG A 35 7.17 -18.65 4.35
CA ARG A 35 7.57 -19.36 3.13
C ARG A 35 6.87 -18.72 1.93
N ALA A 36 7.64 -18.27 0.96
CA ALA A 36 7.15 -17.77 -0.33
C ALA A 36 7.51 -18.80 -1.41
N ILE A 37 6.58 -19.07 -2.33
CA ILE A 37 6.76 -20.01 -3.43
C ILE A 37 6.40 -19.26 -4.72
N ASP A 38 7.33 -19.20 -5.65
CA ASP A 38 7.09 -18.56 -6.94
C ASP A 38 6.07 -19.39 -7.74
N ALA A 39 5.15 -18.69 -8.38
CA ALA A 39 4.10 -19.27 -9.21
C ALA A 39 3.95 -18.47 -10.51
N PRO A 40 3.37 -19.05 -11.58
CA PRO A 40 3.11 -18.34 -12.82
C PRO A 40 2.28 -17.07 -12.58
N ARG A 41 2.55 -16.01 -13.36
CA ARG A 41 1.78 -14.76 -13.27
C ARG A 41 0.31 -15.01 -13.58
N ARG A 42 -0.58 -14.45 -12.76
CA ARG A 42 -2.02 -14.46 -13.03
C ARG A 42 -2.31 -13.70 -14.34
N ALA A 43 -3.07 -14.32 -15.23
CA ALA A 43 -3.48 -13.68 -16.47
C ALA A 43 -4.33 -12.44 -16.16
N GLY A 44 -4.00 -11.31 -16.79
CA GLY A 44 -4.66 -10.02 -16.58
C GLY A 44 -3.96 -9.07 -15.61
N ASP A 45 -3.08 -9.55 -14.74
CA ASP A 45 -2.41 -8.69 -13.76
C ASP A 45 -1.27 -7.89 -14.40
N PRO A 46 -1.28 -6.54 -14.36
CA PRO A 46 -0.15 -5.75 -14.83
C PRO A 46 1.08 -5.95 -13.93
N PRO A 47 2.30 -5.80 -14.45
CA PRO A 47 3.52 -5.94 -13.63
C PRO A 47 3.66 -4.86 -12.55
N VAL A 48 3.08 -3.67 -12.77
CA VAL A 48 3.08 -2.53 -11.84
C VAL A 48 1.75 -1.81 -11.94
N LEU A 49 1.16 -1.45 -10.79
CA LEU A 49 -0.03 -0.61 -10.69
C LEU A 49 0.10 0.32 -9.48
N VAL A 50 0.26 1.62 -9.72
CA VAL A 50 0.42 2.64 -8.68
C VAL A 50 -0.46 3.83 -9.01
N ALA A 51 -1.15 4.35 -7.99
CA ALA A 51 -1.96 5.56 -8.12
C ALA A 51 -1.07 6.81 -8.23
N ASP A 52 -1.23 7.59 -9.30
CA ASP A 52 -0.72 8.96 -9.35
C ASP A 52 -1.61 9.87 -8.49
N ILE A 53 -1.04 10.37 -7.39
CA ILE A 53 -1.73 11.19 -6.38
C ILE A 53 -1.43 12.69 -6.52
N ALA A 54 -0.77 13.13 -7.60
CA ALA A 54 -0.38 14.53 -7.79
C ALA A 54 -1.56 15.50 -7.69
N LEU A 55 -2.69 15.16 -8.32
CA LEU A 55 -3.90 15.99 -8.28
C LEU A 55 -4.47 16.10 -6.86
N ALA A 56 -4.51 15.00 -6.10
CA ALA A 56 -4.99 15.00 -4.73
C ALA A 56 -4.09 15.84 -3.82
N ARG A 57 -2.77 15.72 -3.97
CA ARG A 57 -1.79 16.54 -3.25
C ARG A 57 -2.03 18.03 -3.47
N GLN A 58 -2.17 18.43 -4.73
CA GLN A 58 -2.33 19.84 -5.09
C GLN A 58 -3.69 20.41 -4.68
N ALA A 59 -4.78 19.67 -4.92
CA ALA A 59 -6.14 20.21 -4.80
C ALA A 59 -6.76 20.03 -3.40
N LEU A 60 -6.31 19.02 -2.66
CA LEU A 60 -6.86 18.62 -1.36
C LEU A 60 -5.85 18.72 -0.21
N ASP A 61 -4.61 19.13 -0.48
CA ASP A 61 -3.50 19.05 0.48
C ASP A 61 -3.32 17.62 1.02
N TRP A 62 -3.51 16.62 0.14
CA TRP A 62 -3.47 15.21 0.52
C TRP A 62 -2.03 14.74 0.77
N GLU A 63 -1.71 14.47 2.03
CA GLU A 63 -0.46 13.86 2.45
C GLU A 63 -0.69 12.55 3.24
N PRO A 64 -0.45 11.37 2.64
CA PRO A 64 -0.75 10.09 3.29
C PRO A 64 0.26 9.74 4.39
N LYS A 65 -0.12 9.97 5.66
CA LYS A 65 0.74 9.82 6.85
C LYS A 65 1.10 8.37 7.23
N HIS A 66 0.32 7.39 6.79
CA HIS A 66 0.49 5.97 7.15
C HIS A 66 0.60 5.07 5.91
N SER A 67 1.32 5.55 4.89
CA SER A 67 1.48 4.83 3.62
C SER A 67 2.78 4.03 3.51
N GLY A 68 3.68 4.15 4.49
CA GLY A 68 4.91 3.36 4.55
C GLY A 68 4.59 1.88 4.78
N ILE A 69 5.25 0.99 4.02
CA ILE A 69 4.96 -0.45 4.09
C ILE A 69 5.17 -1.02 5.50
N ASP A 70 6.15 -0.50 6.24
CA ASP A 70 6.42 -0.91 7.61
C ASP A 70 5.27 -0.58 8.56
N ASP A 71 4.72 0.63 8.45
CA ASP A 71 3.61 1.08 9.29
C ASP A 71 2.36 0.26 9.00
N VAL A 72 2.08 0.03 7.71
CA VAL A 72 0.95 -0.82 7.26
C VAL A 72 1.09 -2.23 7.82
N ILE A 73 2.27 -2.85 7.69
CA ILE A 73 2.49 -4.22 8.19
C ILE A 73 2.39 -4.26 9.73
N ARG A 74 3.04 -3.32 10.45
CA ARG A 74 3.03 -3.29 11.92
C ARG A 74 1.62 -3.15 12.48
N THR A 75 0.85 -2.21 11.93
CA THR A 75 -0.53 -1.95 12.38
C THR A 75 -1.43 -3.15 12.09
N ALA A 76 -1.35 -3.73 10.89
CA ALA A 76 -2.07 -4.95 10.55
C ALA A 76 -1.69 -6.13 11.45
N TRP A 77 -0.40 -6.35 11.69
CA TRP A 77 0.08 -7.43 12.56
C TRP A 77 -0.40 -7.26 14.00
N SER A 78 -0.22 -6.08 14.58
CA SER A 78 -0.71 -5.76 15.93
C SER A 78 -2.20 -6.03 16.06
N TRP A 79 -3.01 -5.66 15.07
CA TRP A 79 -4.44 -5.96 15.06
C TRP A 79 -4.71 -7.47 15.07
N MET A 80 -4.07 -8.21 14.15
CA MET A 80 -4.27 -9.66 14.01
C MET A 80 -3.84 -10.46 15.24
N THR A 81 -2.83 -9.99 16.00
CA THR A 81 -2.35 -10.70 17.19
C THR A 81 -3.04 -10.32 18.49
N LYS A 82 -3.65 -9.12 18.58
CA LYS A 82 -4.40 -8.70 19.77
C LYS A 82 -5.76 -9.36 19.89
N ALA A 83 -6.33 -9.84 18.79
CA ALA A 83 -7.60 -10.55 18.77
C ALA A 83 -7.49 -12.03 19.21
N ARG A 84 -6.49 -12.38 20.02
CA ARG A 84 -6.26 -13.71 20.59
C ARG A 84 -6.22 -13.65 22.10
#